data_AF-A0A9E5N495-F1
#
_entry.id   AF-A0A9E5N495-F1
#
_cell.length_a   1.000
_cell.length_b   1.000
_cell.length_c   1.000
_cell.angle_alpha   90.00
_cell.angle_beta   90.00
_cell.angle_gamma   90.00
#
_symmetry.space_group_name_H-M   'P 1'
#
loop_
_entity.id
_entity.type
_entity.pdbx_description
1 polymer ?
#
loop_
_entity_poly.entity_id
_entity_poly.type
_entity_poly.pdbx_seq_one_letter_code
_entity_poly.pdbx_strand_id
1 'polypeptide(L)' 'EEMAILRTIYRFPEVVAAVGEQYGPNLICGFLFDLAQKYNLFYNQYPIIKAETAELRSFRLSLTCATGQVINNGLRLLG' A
#
# COMPACT_ATOMS: atom_id res chain seq x y z
N GLU A 1 3.26 -12.50 -0.45
CA GLU A 1 2.39 -11.34 -0.14
C GLU A 1 3.13 -10.10 0.35
N GLU A 2 3.91 -10.17 1.43
CA GLU A 2 4.59 -8.98 2.03
C GLU A 2 5.47 -8.21 1.01
N MET A 3 6.29 -8.93 0.23
CA MET A 3 7.12 -8.35 -0.83
C MET A 3 6.30 -7.70 -1.97
N ALA A 4 5.10 -8.22 -2.26
CA ALA A 4 4.26 -7.66 -3.30
C ALA A 4 3.73 -6.28 -2.89
N ILE A 5 3.32 -6.13 -1.63
CA ILE A 5 2.89 -4.85 -1.06
C ILE A 5 4.05 -3.85 -1.06
N LEU A 6 5.23 -4.28 -0.59
CA LEU A 6 6.45 -3.45 -0.59
C LEU A 6 6.80 -2.91 -1.98
N ARG A 7 6.77 -3.77 -3.01
CA ARG A 7 7.02 -3.35 -4.39
C ARG A 7 5.96 -2.38 -4.89
N THR A 8 4.69 -2.58 -4.54
CA THR A 8 3.62 -1.64 -4.91
C THR A 8 3.84 -0.28 -4.24
N ILE A 9 4.11 -0.25 -2.94
CA ILE A 9 4.42 0.99 -2.19
C ILE A 9 5.61 1.73 -2.80
N TYR A 10 6.68 1.00 -3.15
CA TYR A 10 7.87 1.58 -3.77
C TYR A 10 7.56 2.33 -5.09
N ARG A 11 6.58 1.85 -5.86
CA ARG A 11 6.17 2.46 -7.14
C ARG A 11 5.24 3.66 -6.98
N PHE A 12 4.78 3.98 -5.76
CA PHE A 12 3.86 5.09 -5.54
C PHE A 12 4.34 6.43 -6.10
N PRO A 13 5.61 6.86 -5.89
CA PRO A 13 6.10 8.14 -6.43
C PRO A 13 6.08 8.18 -7.96
N GLU A 14 6.40 7.07 -8.62
CA GLU A 14 6.36 6.95 -10.09
C GLU A 14 4.93 7.11 -10.62
N VAL A 15 3.96 6.49 -9.94
CA VAL A 15 2.54 6.61 -10.30
C VAL A 15 2.05 8.04 -10.10
N VAL A 16 2.44 8.71 -9.01
CA VAL A 16 2.08 10.11 -8.76
C VAL A 16 2.65 11.04 -9.84
N ALA A 17 3.91 10.83 -10.26
CA ALA A 17 4.50 11.59 -11.37
C ALA A 17 3.73 11.37 -12.68
N ALA A 18 3.41 10.12 -13.01
CA ALA A 18 2.64 9.78 -14.21
C ALA A 18 1.23 10.39 -14.21
N VAL A 19 0.56 10.44 -13.06
CA VAL A 19 -0.76 11.09 -12.90
C VAL A 19 -0.68 12.57 -13.27
N GLY A 20 0.37 13.27 -12.82
CA GLY A 20 0.59 14.68 -13.14
C GLY A 20 0.92 14.93 -14.61
N GLU A 21 1.71 14.05 -15.23
CA GLU A 21 2.06 14.17 -16.66
C GLU A 21 0.89 13.85 -17.58
N GLN A 22 0.09 12.84 -17.25
CA GLN A 22 -1.00 12.34 -18.10
C GLN A 22 -2.35 12.99 -17.78
N TYR A 23 -2.43 13.84 -16.75
CA TYR A 23 -3.68 14.40 -16.22
C TYR A 23 -4.74 13.32 -15.97
N GLY A 24 -4.29 12.15 -15.48
CA GLY A 24 -5.09 10.92 -15.37
C GLY A 24 -5.35 10.50 -13.92
N PRO A 25 -6.38 11.05 -13.24
CA PRO A 25 -6.69 10.69 -11.85
C PRO A 25 -7.14 9.21 -11.70
N ASN A 26 -7.61 8.59 -12.78
CA ASN A 26 -7.91 7.16 -12.81
C ASN A 26 -6.69 6.28 -12.51
N LEU A 27 -5.48 6.73 -12.83
CA LEU A 27 -4.24 5.97 -12.59
C LEU A 27 -3.98 5.80 -11.10
N ILE A 28 -4.18 6.85 -10.30
CA ILE A 28 -4.00 6.77 -8.86
C ILE A 28 -5.13 5.96 -8.21
N CYS A 29 -6.37 6.08 -8.70
CA CYS A 29 -7.48 5.23 -8.25
C CYS A 29 -7.18 3.74 -8.48
N GLY A 30 -6.72 3.37 -9.68
CA GLY A 30 -6.38 2.00 -10.02
C GLY A 30 -5.23 1.46 -9.17
N PHE A 31 -4.20 2.28 -8.93
CA PHE A 31 -3.09 1.95 -8.06
C PHE A 31 -3.53 1.73 -6.60
N LEU A 32 -4.35 2.64 -6.05
CA LEU A 32 -4.86 2.53 -4.68
C LEU A 32 -5.74 1.27 -4.51
N PHE A 33 -6.55 0.95 -5.52
CA PHE A 33 -7.37 -0.25 -5.52
C PHE A 33 -6.53 -1.53 -5.51
N ASP A 34 -5.51 -1.62 -6.38
CA ASP A 34 -4.58 -2.75 -6.42
C ASP A 34 -3.79 -2.91 -5.11
N LEU A 35 -3.31 -1.80 -4.52
CA LEU A 35 -2.64 -1.81 -3.22
C LEU A 35 -3.57 -2.32 -2.11
N ALA A 36 -4.82 -1.84 -2.07
CA ALA A 36 -5.81 -2.25 -1.08
C ALA A 36 -6.17 -3.74 -1.21
N GLN A 37 -6.29 -4.25 -2.45
CA GLN A 37 -6.57 -5.67 -2.69
C GLN A 37 -5.42 -6.56 -2.20
N LYS A 38 -4.18 -6.21 -2.53
CA LYS A 38 -2.97 -6.92 -2.05
C LYS A 38 -2.87 -6.89 -0.52
N TYR A 39 -3.16 -5.74 0.09
CA TYR A 39 -3.17 -5.62 1.55
C TYR A 39 -4.27 -6.46 2.19
N ASN A 40 -5.47 -6.52 1.59
CA ASN A 40 -6.57 -7.34 2.09
C ASN A 40 -6.21 -8.83 2.09
N LEU A 41 -5.59 -9.32 1.01
CA LEU A 41 -5.08 -10.69 0.92
C LEU A 41 -4.04 -10.99 2.00
N PHE A 42 -3.07 -10.10 2.18
CA PHE A 42 -2.08 -10.20 3.25
C PHE A 42 -2.72 -10.23 4.65
N TYR A 43 -3.67 -9.34 4.92
CA TYR A 43 -4.33 -9.24 6.21
C TYR A 43 -5.12 -10.51 6.56
N ASN A 44 -5.76 -11.14 5.57
CA ASN A 44 -6.48 -12.40 5.74
C ASN A 44 -5.55 -13.60 5.96
N GLN A 45 -4.39 -13.64 5.28
CA GLN A 45 -3.48 -14.78 5.35
C GLN A 45 -2.52 -14.72 6.55
N TYR A 46 -2.15 -13.52 7.01
CA TYR A 46 -1.09 -13.34 8.01
C TYR A 46 -1.57 -12.55 9.22
N PRO A 47 -1.68 -13.17 10.41
CA PRO A 47 -2.03 -12.45 11.62
C PRO A 47 -0.91 -11.46 11.99
N ILE A 48 -1.28 -10.19 12.17
CA ILE A 48 -0.34 -9.11 12.47
C ILE A 48 -0.05 -9.05 13.97
N ILE A 49 -1.10 -8.99 14.81
CA ILE A 49 -0.96 -8.82 16.27
C ILE A 49 -0.49 -10.11 16.93
N LYS A 50 -0.93 -11.26 16.43
CA LYS A 50 -0.59 -12.60 16.92
C LYS A 50 0.58 -13.23 16.15
N ALA A 51 1.46 -12.43 15.56
CA ALA A 51 2.63 -12.95 14.85
C ALA A 51 3.55 -13.72 15.83
N GLU A 52 4.22 -14.75 15.32
CA GLU A 52 4.99 -15.70 16.11
C GLU A 52 6.17 -15.08 16.87
N THR A 53 6.80 -14.04 16.28
CA THR A 53 7.93 -13.33 16.88
C THR A 53 7.66 -11.82 16.97
N ALA A 54 8.31 -11.16 17.93
CA ALA A 54 8.23 -9.72 18.08
C ALA A 54 8.76 -8.97 16.84
N GLU A 55 9.79 -9.52 16.19
CA GLU A 55 10.37 -8.97 14.96
C GLU A 55 9.38 -9.02 13.79
N LEU A 56 8.73 -10.17 13.56
CA LEU A 56 7.70 -10.32 12.53
C LEU A 56 6.49 -9.41 12.83
N ARG A 57 6.08 -9.31 14.09
CA ARG A 57 5.01 -8.39 14.51
C ARG A 57 5.35 -6.95 14.16
N SER A 58 6.56 -6.49 14.51
CA SER A 58 7.05 -5.14 14.24
C SER A 58 7.10 -4.85 12.73
N PHE A 59 7.62 -5.81 11.95
CA PHE A 59 7.69 -5.71 10.50
C PHE A 59 6.29 -5.58 9.87
N ARG A 60 5.35 -6.46 10.24
CA ARG A 60 3.98 -6.44 9.71
C ARG A 60 3.23 -5.16 10.11
N LEU A 61 3.40 -4.69 11.35
CA LEU A 61 2.84 -3.41 11.79
C LEU A 61 3.39 -2.23 10.98
N SER A 62 4.70 -2.23 10.71
CA SER A 62 5.34 -1.19 9.90
C SER A 62 4.83 -1.21 8.47
N LEU A 63 4.65 -2.40 7.89
CA LEU A 63 4.07 -2.58 6.56
C LEU A 63 2.61 -2.07 6.50
N THR A 64 1.81 -2.36 7.52
CA THR A 64 0.44 -1.84 7.65
C THR A 64 0.43 -0.31 7.74
N CYS A 65 1.31 0.28 8.55
CA CYS A 65 1.43 1.73 8.69
C CYS A 65 1.80 2.39 7.35
N ALA A 66 2.82 1.86 6.67
CA ALA A 66 3.25 2.35 5.35
C ALA A 66 2.13 2.25 4.31
N THR A 67 1.40 1.13 4.27
CA THR A 67 0.25 0.94 3.37
C THR A 67 -0.82 2.00 3.64
N GLY A 68 -1.18 2.21 4.91
CA GLY A 68 -2.18 3.22 5.31
C GLY A 68 -1.75 4.64 4.94
N GLN A 69 -0.46 4.96 5.10
CA GLN A 69 0.09 6.27 4.72
C GLN A 69 -0.03 6.49 3.20
N VAL A 70 0.32 5.50 2.38
CA VAL A 70 0.21 5.60 0.92
C VAL A 70 -1.24 5.77 0.48
N ILE A 71 -2.17 5.00 1.07
CA ILE A 71 -3.60 5.13 0.74
C ILE A 71 -4.11 6.53 1.10
N ASN A 72 -3.80 7.02 2.29
CA ASN A 72 -4.21 8.35 2.73
C ASN A 72 -3.64 9.45 1.83
N ASN A 73 -2.37 9.34 1.46
CA ASN A 73 -1.73 10.29 0.55
C ASN A 73 -2.39 10.27 -0.84
N GLY A 74 -2.64 9.09 -1.40
CA GLY A 74 -3.29 8.97 -2.71
C GLY A 74 -4.73 9.48 -2.71
N LEU A 75 -5.50 9.21 -1.65
CA LEU A 75 -6.85 9.76 -1.51
C LEU A 75 -6.83 11.29 -1.41
N ARG A 76 -5.90 11.87 -0.63
CA ARG A 76 -5.72 13.33 -0.55
C ARG A 76 -5.37 13.99 -1.89
N LEU A 77 -4.72 13.27 -2.81
CA LEU A 77 -4.43 13.77 -4.15
C LEU A 77 -5.69 13.80 -5.05
N LEU A 78 -6.73 13.04 -4.71
CA LEU A 78 -7.99 13.00 -5.44
C LEU A 78 -9.00 14.06 -4.97
N GLY A 79 -8.78 14.66 -3.79
CA GLY A 79 -9.68 15.63 -3.15
C GLY A 79 -10.32 15.06 -1.90
#